data_AF-A0A543GFM0-F1
#
_entry.id   AF-A0A543GFM0-F1
#
_cell.length_a   1.000
_cell.length_b   1.000
_cell.length_c   1.000
_cell.angle_alpha   90.00
_cell.angle_beta   90.00
_cell.angle_gamma   90.00
#
_symmetry.space_group_name_H-M   'P 1'
#
loop_
_entity.id
_entity.type
_entity.pdbx_description
1 polymer ?
#
loop_
_entity_poly.entity_id
_entity_poly.type
_entity_poly.pdbx_seq_one_letter_code
_entity_poly.pdbx_strand_id
1 'polypeptide(L)'
;MATTATGAARPGVSVGPTSEFSLFFQVRPGQGEALREALRALQSHPGYRPGEYHMAIASIHEARFVLFDDDTRLLFATSFDGSWDAYMDDFATSGPTLQLFDAIFQHVEGYESLPDVAAVRAFVLGAQVSAAAYARNYPGTVKEIRKAVRVNRAFQQVLDDPEAATVLQQPALKPLLDEAADST
;
A
#
# COMPACT_ATOMS: atom_id res chain seq x y z
N MET A 1 -25.55 -15.02 5.26
CA MET A 1 -26.26 -13.76 5.58
C MET A 1 -25.26 -12.86 6.29
N ALA A 2 -24.46 -12.09 5.53
CA ALA A 2 -23.50 -11.17 6.11
C ALA A 2 -24.23 -9.87 6.48
N THR A 3 -24.18 -9.54 7.77
CA THR A 3 -24.77 -8.35 8.35
C THR A 3 -24.10 -7.11 7.75
N THR A 4 -24.83 -6.36 6.93
CA THR A 4 -24.41 -5.04 6.45
C THR A 4 -24.34 -4.09 7.63
N ALA A 5 -23.13 -3.75 8.06
CA ALA A 5 -22.90 -2.67 9.00
C ALA A 5 -23.29 -1.35 8.35
N THR A 6 -24.39 -0.76 8.80
CA THR A 6 -24.88 0.58 8.46
C THR A 6 -24.00 1.64 9.13
N GLY A 7 -22.79 1.84 8.59
CA GLY A 7 -22.00 3.06 8.80
C GLY A 7 -22.19 3.98 7.59
N ALA A 8 -22.13 5.30 7.78
CA ALA A 8 -22.13 6.26 6.68
C ALA A 8 -21.13 5.80 5.60
N ALA A 9 -21.56 5.79 4.32
CA ALA A 9 -20.71 5.36 3.22
C ALA A 9 -19.44 6.21 3.20
N ARG A 10 -18.31 5.63 3.61
CA ARG A 10 -17.03 6.32 3.54
C ARG A 10 -16.62 6.42 2.07
N PRO A 11 -15.94 7.50 1.68
CA PRO A 11 -15.37 7.57 0.34
C PRO A 11 -14.40 6.40 0.11
N GLY A 12 -14.21 6.03 -1.15
CA GLY A 12 -13.38 4.91 -1.57
C GLY A 12 -14.18 3.74 -2.14
N VAL A 13 -13.53 2.96 -3.00
CA VAL A 13 -14.07 1.72 -3.57
C VAL A 13 -13.27 0.52 -3.04
N SER A 14 -13.96 -0.61 -2.82
CA SER A 14 -13.30 -1.88 -2.47
C SER A 14 -13.48 -2.90 -3.59
N VAL A 15 -12.43 -3.67 -3.86
CA VAL A 15 -12.44 -4.82 -4.78
C VAL A 15 -11.83 -6.02 -4.04
N GLY A 16 -12.66 -7.02 -3.75
CA GLY A 16 -12.25 -8.17 -2.95
C GLY A 16 -11.81 -7.74 -1.53
N PRO A 17 -10.63 -8.18 -1.04
CA PRO A 17 -10.17 -7.85 0.30
C PRO A 17 -9.52 -6.47 0.42
N THR A 18 -9.50 -5.66 -0.64
CA THR A 18 -8.71 -4.44 -0.70
C THR A 18 -9.58 -3.22 -0.95
N SER A 19 -9.29 -2.14 -0.24
CA SER A 19 -9.87 -0.81 -0.44
C SER A 19 -8.86 0.15 -1.08
N GLU A 20 -9.35 1.22 -1.69
CA GLU A 20 -8.56 2.37 -2.13
C GLU A 20 -8.97 3.65 -1.40
N PHE A 21 -8.06 4.61 -1.36
CA PHE A 21 -8.46 5.99 -1.33
C PHE A 21 -7.50 6.88 -2.12
N SER A 22 -8.05 8.00 -2.59
CA SER A 22 -7.33 9.06 -3.29
C SER A 22 -7.56 10.39 -2.58
N LEU A 23 -6.50 11.10 -2.24
CA LEU A 23 -6.53 12.39 -1.56
C LEU A 23 -5.99 13.48 -2.48
N PHE A 24 -6.67 14.62 -2.52
CA PHE A 24 -6.28 15.76 -3.34
C PHE A 24 -6.05 16.99 -2.48
N PHE A 25 -4.93 17.66 -2.70
CA PHE A 25 -4.52 18.83 -1.93
C PHE A 25 -4.05 19.97 -2.83
N GLN A 26 -4.20 21.19 -2.32
CA GLN A 26 -3.51 22.37 -2.83
C GLN A 26 -2.16 22.49 -2.13
N VAL A 27 -1.08 22.64 -2.90
CA VAL A 27 0.26 22.91 -2.36
C VAL A 27 0.35 24.39 -2.01
N ARG A 28 0.94 24.69 -0.85
CA ARG A 28 1.16 26.08 -0.41
C ARG A 28 1.99 26.83 -1.46
N PRO A 29 1.73 28.13 -1.71
CA PRO A 29 2.51 28.92 -2.65
C PRO A 29 4.01 28.84 -2.40
N GLY A 30 4.79 28.49 -3.43
CA GLY A 30 6.25 28.37 -3.37
C GLY A 30 6.80 27.11 -2.70
N GLN A 31 5.96 26.16 -2.28
CA GLN A 31 6.41 24.92 -1.61
C GLN A 31 6.60 23.72 -2.55
N GLY A 32 6.37 23.87 -3.86
CA GLY A 32 6.45 22.76 -4.83
C GLY A 32 7.80 22.05 -4.85
N GLU A 33 8.90 22.81 -4.88
CA GLU A 33 10.26 22.25 -4.88
C GLU A 33 10.60 21.55 -3.56
N ALA A 34 10.29 22.16 -2.42
CA ALA A 34 10.51 21.58 -1.10
C ALA A 34 9.72 20.27 -0.92
N LEU A 35 8.46 20.25 -1.36
CA LEU A 35 7.64 19.04 -1.35
C LEU A 35 8.24 17.95 -2.25
N ARG A 36 8.76 18.31 -3.43
CA ARG A 36 9.44 17.36 -4.32
C ARG A 36 10.69 16.76 -3.67
N GLU A 37 11.47 17.54 -2.92
CA GLU A 37 12.60 17.05 -2.15
C GLU A 37 12.17 16.10 -1.03
N ALA A 38 11.13 16.44 -0.27
CA ALA A 38 10.56 15.58 0.76
C ALA A 38 10.10 14.22 0.19
N LEU A 39 9.44 14.23 -0.97
CA LEU A 39 9.01 13.01 -1.66
C LEU A 39 10.18 12.16 -2.16
N ARG A 40 11.27 12.77 -2.64
CA ARG A 40 12.50 12.04 -3.01
C ARG A 40 13.14 11.40 -1.78
N ALA A 41 13.17 12.12 -0.66
CA ALA A 41 13.67 11.58 0.60
C ALA A 41 12.85 10.37 1.04
N LEU A 42 11.50 10.46 1.00
CA LEU A 42 10.59 9.36 1.27
C LEU A 42 10.88 8.13 0.39
N GLN A 43 10.98 8.33 -0.93
CA GLN A 43 11.23 7.23 -1.88
C GLN A 43 12.53 6.47 -1.56
N SER A 44 13.53 7.17 -1.02
CA SER A 44 14.81 6.60 -0.63
C SER A 44 14.84 6.06 0.80
N HIS A 45 13.80 6.27 1.61
CA HIS A 45 13.76 5.92 3.02
C HIS A 45 13.71 4.40 3.23
N PRO A 46 14.46 3.83 4.21
CA PRO A 46 14.34 2.43 4.57
C PRO A 46 12.91 2.05 4.96
N GLY A 47 12.47 0.87 4.56
CA GLY A 47 11.09 0.39 4.66
C GLY A 47 10.30 0.58 3.37
N TYR A 48 10.59 1.59 2.55
CA TYR A 48 9.79 1.91 1.36
C TYR A 48 10.38 1.37 0.05
N ARG A 49 11.39 0.49 0.11
CA ARG A 49 12.00 -0.14 -1.06
C ARG A 49 11.49 -1.57 -1.27
N PRO A 50 11.43 -2.08 -2.52
CA PRO A 50 11.03 -3.46 -2.78
C PRO A 50 11.85 -4.46 -1.97
N GLY A 51 11.16 -5.36 -1.24
CA GLY A 51 11.79 -6.37 -0.39
C GLY A 51 12.01 -5.94 1.06
N GLU A 52 11.84 -4.65 1.38
CA GLU A 52 11.84 -4.17 2.77
C GLU A 52 10.42 -4.28 3.34
N TYR A 53 10.23 -5.15 4.33
CA TYR A 53 8.91 -5.46 4.89
C TYR A 53 8.68 -4.88 6.28
N HIS A 54 9.67 -4.14 6.80
CA HIS A 54 9.60 -3.41 8.07
C HIS A 54 8.87 -2.06 7.91
N MET A 55 7.88 -2.00 7.02
CA MET A 55 6.96 -0.88 6.96
C MET A 55 6.04 -0.93 8.16
N ALA A 56 5.74 0.23 8.71
CA ALA A 56 4.90 0.32 9.88
C ALA A 56 3.40 0.06 9.58
N ILE A 57 3.00 0.06 8.29
CA ILE A 57 1.69 -0.43 7.83
C ILE A 57 1.91 -1.54 6.80
N ALA A 58 1.75 -2.79 7.23
CA ALA A 58 2.08 -3.97 6.41
C ALA A 58 0.96 -4.39 5.44
N SER A 59 -0.18 -3.71 5.45
CA SER A 59 -1.36 -3.95 4.62
C SER A 59 -1.39 -3.14 3.32
N ILE A 60 -0.45 -2.20 3.12
CA ILE A 60 -0.36 -1.37 1.91
C ILE A 60 0.18 -2.18 0.73
N HIS A 61 -0.54 -2.15 -0.39
CA HIS A 61 -0.08 -2.68 -1.69
C HIS A 61 0.80 -1.67 -2.41
N GLU A 62 0.36 -0.42 -2.48
CA GLU A 62 1.09 0.69 -3.09
C GLU A 62 0.66 2.01 -2.47
N ALA A 63 1.56 2.99 -2.51
CA ALA A 63 1.32 4.36 -2.14
C ALA A 63 2.07 5.26 -3.13
N ARG A 64 1.38 6.22 -3.73
CA ARG A 64 1.96 7.11 -4.74
C ARG A 64 1.58 8.56 -4.49
N PHE A 65 2.54 9.44 -4.73
CA PHE A 65 2.39 10.88 -4.66
C PHE A 65 2.63 11.47 -6.06
N VAL A 66 1.72 12.34 -6.51
CA VAL A 66 1.82 12.98 -7.82
C VAL A 66 1.65 14.48 -7.64
N LEU A 67 2.73 15.23 -7.91
CA LEU A 67 2.65 16.67 -8.11
C LEU A 67 2.19 16.95 -9.54
N PHE A 68 1.22 17.84 -9.69
CA PHE A 68 0.65 18.23 -10.97
C PHE A 68 0.21 19.70 -10.94
N ASP A 69 -0.20 20.22 -12.10
CA ASP A 69 -0.52 21.63 -12.30
C ASP A 69 0.64 22.54 -11.82
N ASP A 70 1.83 22.36 -12.41
CA ASP A 70 3.06 23.10 -12.08
C ASP A 70 3.45 23.04 -10.59
N ASP A 71 3.35 21.84 -10.00
CA ASP A 71 3.62 21.56 -8.59
C ASP A 71 2.75 22.36 -7.60
N THR A 72 1.62 22.90 -8.07
CA THR A 72 0.66 23.60 -7.20
C THR A 72 -0.37 22.66 -6.58
N ARG A 73 -0.46 21.41 -7.05
CA ARG A 73 -1.41 20.41 -6.52
C ARG A 73 -0.75 19.07 -6.27
N LEU A 74 -1.25 18.36 -5.27
CA LEU A 74 -0.76 17.06 -4.86
C LEU A 74 -1.90 16.04 -4.85
N LEU A 75 -1.67 14.90 -5.50
CA LEU A 75 -2.43 13.68 -5.31
C LEU A 75 -1.63 12.74 -4.41
N PHE A 76 -2.27 12.18 -3.39
CA PHE A 76 -1.82 10.97 -2.72
C PHE A 76 -2.83 9.86 -2.96
N ALA A 77 -2.40 8.71 -3.49
CA ALA A 77 -3.28 7.57 -3.71
C ALA A 77 -2.64 6.30 -3.16
N THR A 78 -3.46 5.44 -2.59
CA THR A 78 -3.02 4.19 -1.98
C THR A 78 -4.08 3.11 -2.09
N SER A 79 -3.66 1.86 -2.03
CA SER A 79 -4.53 0.71 -1.84
C SER A 79 -4.00 -0.23 -0.78
N PHE A 80 -4.91 -0.82 0.00
CA PHE A 80 -4.55 -1.57 1.21
C PHE A 80 -5.58 -2.65 1.55
N ASP A 81 -5.12 -3.69 2.24
CA ASP A 81 -6.00 -4.73 2.74
C ASP A 81 -6.96 -4.21 3.81
N GLY A 82 -8.21 -4.68 3.76
CA GLY A 82 -9.22 -4.43 4.78
C GLY A 82 -10.00 -3.14 4.57
N SER A 83 -10.61 -2.69 5.67
CA SER A 83 -11.48 -1.51 5.68
C SER A 83 -10.68 -0.23 5.91
N TRP A 84 -11.27 0.90 5.52
CA TRP A 84 -10.72 2.22 5.80
C TRP A 84 -10.44 2.45 7.29
N ASP A 85 -11.32 1.97 8.19
CA ASP A 85 -11.11 2.11 9.64
C ASP A 85 -9.87 1.38 10.13
N ALA A 86 -9.72 0.11 9.73
CA ALA A 86 -8.58 -0.70 10.14
C ALA A 86 -7.27 -0.06 9.65
N TYR A 87 -7.26 0.45 8.41
CA TYR A 87 -6.12 1.18 7.88
C TYR A 87 -5.80 2.44 8.70
N MET A 88 -6.80 3.23 9.05
CA MET A 88 -6.59 4.45 9.84
C MET A 88 -6.10 4.16 11.26
N ASP A 89 -6.52 3.05 11.86
CA ASP A 89 -6.04 2.60 13.16
C ASP A 89 -4.57 2.13 13.10
N ASP A 90 -4.21 1.36 12.08
CA ASP A 90 -2.82 0.96 11.82
C ASP A 90 -1.94 2.20 11.58
N PHE A 91 -2.44 3.15 10.78
CA PHE A 91 -1.74 4.39 10.46
C PHE A 91 -1.48 5.25 11.70
N ALA A 92 -2.49 5.42 12.55
CA ALA A 92 -2.41 6.20 13.77
C ALA A 92 -1.42 5.64 14.80
N THR A 93 -1.25 4.32 14.84
CA THR A 93 -0.39 3.64 15.81
C THR A 93 1.04 3.44 15.31
N SER A 94 1.30 3.80 14.06
CA SER A 94 2.51 3.43 13.32
C SER A 94 3.73 4.32 13.57
N GLY A 95 3.63 5.46 14.29
CA GLY A 95 4.76 6.31 14.68
C GLY A 95 5.61 6.86 13.51
N PRO A 96 6.66 6.15 13.04
CA PRO A 96 7.37 6.44 11.79
C PRO A 96 6.52 6.95 10.61
N THR A 97 5.37 6.32 10.33
CA THR A 97 4.52 6.77 9.21
C THR A 97 3.94 8.17 9.45
N LEU A 98 3.62 8.53 10.70
CA LEU A 98 3.13 9.87 11.04
C LEU A 98 4.20 10.92 10.80
N GLN A 99 5.47 10.63 11.11
CA GLN A 99 6.57 11.56 10.85
C GLN A 99 6.79 11.80 9.36
N LEU A 100 6.70 10.72 8.56
CA LEU A 100 6.81 10.82 7.10
C LEU A 100 5.60 11.55 6.49
N PHE A 101 4.42 11.34 7.04
CA PHE A 101 3.22 12.07 6.65
C PHE A 101 3.37 13.56 6.96
N ASP A 102 3.78 13.92 8.18
CA ASP A 102 4.02 15.31 8.57
C ASP A 102 5.05 15.99 7.66
N ALA A 103 6.15 15.30 7.36
CA ALA A 103 7.20 15.81 6.48
C ALA A 103 6.70 16.19 5.07
N ILE A 104 5.66 15.51 4.57
CA ILE A 104 5.08 15.75 3.24
C ILE A 104 3.96 16.78 3.32
N PHE A 105 3.00 16.57 4.23
CA PHE A 105 1.77 17.33 4.25
C PHE A 105 1.91 18.71 4.90
N GLN A 106 3.01 19.00 5.61
CA GLN A 106 3.33 20.38 6.01
C GLN A 106 3.37 21.37 4.83
N HIS A 107 3.62 20.89 3.61
CA HIS A 107 3.69 21.70 2.40
C HIS A 107 2.34 21.96 1.73
N VAL A 108 1.23 21.37 2.22
CA VAL A 108 -0.11 21.58 1.64
C VAL A 108 -0.98 22.52 2.48
N GLU A 109 -1.94 23.17 1.83
CA GLU A 109 -2.92 24.03 2.49
C GLU A 109 -3.84 23.22 3.42
N GLY A 110 -4.29 23.85 4.51
CA GLY A 110 -5.16 23.21 5.50
C GLY A 110 -4.45 22.22 6.45
N TYR A 111 -3.17 21.93 6.23
CA TYR A 111 -2.36 21.18 7.18
C TYR A 111 -1.75 22.09 8.24
N GLU A 112 -2.03 21.84 9.51
CA GLU A 112 -1.36 22.55 10.63
C GLU A 112 -0.50 21.59 11.44
N SER A 113 -1.10 20.54 11.97
CA SER A 113 -0.45 19.45 12.70
C SER A 113 -1.44 18.29 12.85
N LEU A 114 -0.93 17.12 13.23
CA LEU A 114 -1.73 15.93 13.50
C LEU A 114 -1.57 15.48 14.95
N PRO A 115 -2.18 16.18 15.93
CA PRO A 115 -1.97 15.93 17.35
C PRO A 115 -2.56 14.60 17.83
N ASP A 116 -3.59 14.10 17.15
CA ASP A 116 -4.28 12.86 17.50
C ASP A 116 -4.89 12.16 16.28
N VAL A 117 -5.40 10.95 16.51
CA VAL A 117 -6.03 10.10 15.48
C VAL A 117 -7.25 10.75 14.85
N ALA A 118 -8.01 11.54 15.61
CA ALA A 118 -9.21 12.19 15.10
C ALA A 118 -8.83 13.29 14.09
N ALA A 119 -7.78 14.06 14.36
CA ALA A 119 -7.23 15.04 13.43
C ALA A 119 -6.72 14.38 12.14
N VAL A 120 -6.02 13.24 12.22
CA VAL A 120 -5.58 12.48 11.04
C VAL A 120 -6.79 12.04 10.20
N ARG A 121 -7.80 11.45 10.84
CA ARG A 121 -9.02 10.99 10.17
C ARG A 121 -9.76 12.15 9.50
N ALA A 122 -9.90 13.29 10.18
CA ALA A 122 -10.57 14.47 9.64
C ALA A 122 -9.80 15.05 8.44
N PHE A 123 -8.48 15.14 8.52
CA PHE A 123 -7.63 15.63 7.43
C PHE A 123 -7.73 14.73 6.19
N VAL A 124 -7.63 13.41 6.38
CA VAL A 124 -7.78 12.42 5.29
C VAL A 124 -9.17 12.52 4.66
N LEU A 125 -10.25 12.49 5.46
CA LEU A 125 -11.61 12.56 4.95
C LEU A 125 -11.92 13.88 4.23
N GLY A 126 -11.34 14.99 4.68
CA GLY A 126 -11.51 16.31 4.06
C GLY A 126 -10.89 16.43 2.67
N ALA A 127 -9.87 15.62 2.38
CA ALA A 127 -9.18 15.60 1.09
C ALA A 127 -9.58 14.42 0.20
N GLN A 128 -10.34 13.46 0.73
CA GLN A 128 -10.61 12.20 0.04
C GLN A 128 -11.67 12.35 -1.05
N VAL A 129 -11.35 11.81 -2.23
CA VAL A 129 -12.26 11.67 -3.36
C VAL A 129 -12.29 10.20 -3.76
N SER A 130 -13.49 9.62 -3.84
CA SER A 130 -13.66 8.23 -4.29
C SER A 130 -13.19 8.08 -5.74
N ALA A 131 -12.47 7.00 -6.04
CA ALA A 131 -12.17 6.67 -7.43
C ALA A 131 -13.46 6.40 -8.21
N ALA A 132 -13.57 6.96 -9.43
CA ALA A 132 -14.71 6.70 -10.32
C ALA A 132 -14.73 5.23 -10.80
N ALA A 133 -13.56 4.60 -10.86
CA ALA A 133 -13.40 3.18 -11.07
C ALA A 133 -12.12 2.72 -10.35
N TYR A 134 -12.16 1.52 -9.76
CA TYR A 134 -11.01 0.87 -9.18
C TYR A 134 -10.96 -0.57 -9.67
N ALA A 135 -9.89 -0.94 -10.37
CA ALA A 135 -9.69 -2.26 -10.92
C ALA A 135 -8.46 -2.91 -10.29
N ARG A 136 -8.62 -4.17 -9.89
CA ARG A 136 -7.56 -4.99 -9.32
C ARG A 136 -7.62 -6.36 -9.99
N ASN A 137 -6.73 -6.56 -10.96
CA ASN A 137 -6.71 -7.79 -11.75
C ASN A 137 -6.03 -8.94 -11.00
N TYR A 138 -5.03 -8.64 -10.18
CA TYR A 138 -4.31 -9.65 -9.40
C TYR A 138 -4.93 -9.74 -8.00
N PRO A 139 -5.44 -10.91 -7.59
CA PRO A 139 -6.05 -11.08 -6.28
C PRO A 139 -4.99 -11.23 -5.18
N GLY A 140 -5.47 -11.20 -3.94
CA GLY A 140 -4.67 -11.53 -2.76
C GLY A 140 -4.35 -10.31 -1.90
N THR A 141 -4.23 -10.59 -0.61
CA THR A 141 -3.73 -9.68 0.42
C THR A 141 -2.21 -9.58 0.35
N VAL A 142 -1.64 -8.52 0.92
CA VAL A 142 -0.18 -8.38 1.06
C VAL A 142 0.42 -9.59 1.79
N LYS A 143 -0.29 -10.13 2.78
CA LYS A 143 0.10 -11.34 3.52
C LYS A 143 0.18 -12.56 2.60
N GLU A 144 -0.82 -12.76 1.73
CA GLU A 144 -0.86 -13.87 0.77
C GLU A 144 0.21 -13.72 -0.29
N ILE A 145 0.40 -12.53 -0.86
CA ILE A 145 1.43 -12.24 -1.86
C ILE A 145 2.82 -12.51 -1.27
N ARG A 146 3.11 -12.00 -0.06
CA ARG A 146 4.38 -12.26 0.63
C ARG A 146 4.58 -13.76 0.91
N LYS A 147 3.51 -14.48 1.27
CA LYS A 147 3.59 -15.94 1.44
C LYS A 147 3.91 -16.63 0.11
N ALA A 148 3.25 -16.26 -0.99
CA ALA A 148 3.50 -16.83 -2.30
C ALA A 148 4.96 -16.66 -2.73
N VAL A 149 5.56 -15.48 -2.54
CA VAL A 149 6.99 -15.23 -2.82
C VAL A 149 7.89 -16.14 -1.97
N ARG A 150 7.59 -16.30 -0.67
CA ARG A 150 8.37 -17.19 0.21
C ARG A 150 8.23 -18.66 -0.16
N VAL A 151 7.02 -19.09 -0.54
CA VAL A 151 6.76 -20.46 -1.00
C VAL A 151 7.51 -20.72 -2.31
N ASN A 152 7.46 -19.80 -3.28
CA ASN A 152 8.24 -19.95 -4.50
C ASN A 152 9.74 -20.06 -4.20
N ARG A 153 10.29 -19.19 -3.34
CA ARG A 153 11.70 -19.27 -2.95
C ARG A 153 12.06 -20.60 -2.29
N ALA A 154 11.23 -21.08 -1.37
CA ALA A 154 11.44 -22.37 -0.72
C ALA A 154 11.34 -23.52 -1.73
N PHE A 155 10.47 -23.41 -2.72
CA PHE A 155 10.34 -24.41 -3.78
C PHE A 155 11.57 -24.43 -4.70
N GLN A 156 12.10 -23.26 -5.10
CA GLN A 156 13.36 -23.18 -5.86
C GLN A 156 14.51 -23.87 -5.11
N GLN A 157 14.59 -23.70 -3.78
CA GLN A 157 15.60 -24.40 -2.97
C GLN A 157 15.46 -25.93 -3.03
N VAL A 158 14.23 -26.46 -3.13
CA VAL A 158 13.99 -27.90 -3.30
C VAL A 158 14.38 -28.35 -4.71
N LEU A 159 14.15 -27.53 -5.74
CA LEU A 159 14.55 -27.84 -7.11
C LEU A 159 16.08 -27.89 -7.26
N ASP A 160 16.80 -27.02 -6.54
CA ASP A 160 18.26 -26.95 -6.55
C ASP A 160 18.93 -28.05 -5.69
N ASP A 161 18.17 -28.75 -4.84
CA ASP A 161 18.70 -29.78 -3.94
C ASP A 161 18.88 -31.13 -4.67
N PRO A 162 20.13 -31.63 -4.83
CA PRO A 162 20.37 -32.92 -5.48
C PRO A 162 19.66 -34.09 -4.80
N GLU A 163 19.41 -34.03 -3.49
CA GLU A 163 18.70 -35.08 -2.75
C GLU A 163 17.21 -35.14 -3.10
N ALA A 164 16.64 -34.04 -3.62
CA ALA A 164 15.26 -33.97 -4.04
C ALA A 164 14.99 -34.66 -5.40
N ALA A 165 16.03 -35.01 -6.17
CA ALA A 165 15.90 -35.51 -7.55
C ALA A 165 14.92 -36.70 -7.68
N THR A 166 14.95 -37.64 -6.75
CA THR A 166 14.05 -38.80 -6.75
C THR A 166 12.61 -38.41 -6.41
N VAL A 167 12.42 -37.48 -5.48
CA VAL A 167 11.09 -37.00 -5.05
C VAL A 167 10.45 -36.18 -6.17
N LEU A 168 11.22 -35.35 -6.87
CA LEU A 168 10.74 -34.52 -7.98
C LEU A 168 10.26 -35.34 -9.19
N GLN A 169 10.64 -36.62 -9.32
CA GLN A 169 10.13 -37.51 -10.37
C GLN A 169 8.72 -38.06 -10.07
N GLN A 170 8.17 -37.83 -8.87
CA GLN A 170 6.84 -38.31 -8.51
C GLN A 170 5.75 -37.65 -9.39
N PRO A 171 4.88 -38.42 -10.07
CA PRO A 171 3.86 -37.87 -10.97
C PRO A 171 2.91 -36.87 -10.29
N ALA A 172 2.70 -37.01 -8.98
CA ALA A 172 1.87 -36.09 -8.19
C ALA A 172 2.43 -34.66 -8.13
N LEU A 173 3.73 -34.47 -8.36
CA LEU A 173 4.36 -33.15 -8.37
C LEU A 173 4.31 -32.50 -9.76
N LYS A 174 3.90 -33.22 -10.81
CA LYS A 174 3.89 -32.72 -12.18
C LYS A 174 3.20 -31.35 -12.33
N PRO A 175 2.00 -31.10 -11.78
CA PRO A 175 1.37 -29.78 -11.92
C PRO A 175 2.19 -28.64 -11.31
N LEU A 176 2.87 -28.89 -10.19
CA LEU A 176 3.70 -27.90 -9.51
C LEU A 176 5.01 -27.65 -10.28
N LEU A 177 5.58 -28.70 -10.87
CA LEU A 177 6.79 -28.61 -11.68
C LEU A 177 6.54 -27.93 -13.03
N ASP A 178 5.40 -28.21 -13.65
CA ASP A 178 4.98 -27.56 -14.89
C ASP A 178 4.84 -26.04 -14.65
N GLU A 179 4.13 -25.62 -13.59
CA GLU A 179 3.98 -24.21 -13.24
C GLU A 179 5.33 -23.52 -12.94
N ALA A 180 6.25 -24.21 -12.26
CA ALA A 180 7.56 -23.63 -11.94
C ALA A 180 8.53 -23.56 -13.14
N ALA A 181 8.30 -24.38 -14.18
CA ALA A 181 9.08 -24.34 -15.41
C ALA A 181 8.67 -23.19 -16.33
N ASP A 182 7.42 -22.71 -16.22
CA ASP A 182 6.90 -21.58 -16.98
C ASP A 182 7.49 -20.25 -16.49
N SER A 183 8.71 -19.96 -16.96
CA SER A 183 9.31 -18.63 -16.89
C SER A 183 8.80 -17.79 -18.07
N THR A 184 7.57 -17.31 -18.00
CA THR A 184 7.06 -16.26 -18.91
C THR A 184 6.76 -14.98 -18.16
#